data_AF-A0A2V7AF42-F1
#
_entry.id   AF-A0A2V7AF42-F1
#
_cell.length_a   1.000
_cell.length_b   1.000
_cell.length_c   1.000
_cell.angle_alpha   90.00
_cell.angle_beta   90.00
_cell.angle_gamma   90.00
#
_symmetry.space_group_name_H-M   'P 1'
#
loop_
_entity.id
_entity.type
_entity.pdbx_description
1 polymer ?
#
loop_
_entity_poly.entity_id
_entity_poly.type
_entity_poly.pdbx_seq_one_letter_code
_entity_poly.pdbx_strand_id
1 'polypeptide(L)' 'PPRAWAERTYNIQRWTPMPAGGHFAALEEPEALATDIRTFFRPLR' A
#
# COMPACT_ATOMS: atom_id res chain seq x y z
N PRO A 1 1.03 7.59 -9.19
CA PRO A 1 2.18 7.56 -10.11
C PRO A 1 2.38 6.14 -10.67
N PRO A 2 3.03 5.97 -11.84
CA PRO A 2 3.30 4.64 -12.39
C PRO A 2 4.26 3.82 -11.51
N ARG A 3 3.98 2.52 -11.34
CA ARG A 3 4.79 1.59 -10.52
C ARG A 3 6.28 1.57 -10.95
N ALA A 4 6.53 1.58 -12.25
CA ALA A 4 7.88 1.54 -12.82
C ALA A 4 8.78 2.70 -12.38
N TRP A 5 8.21 3.84 -11.94
CA TRP A 5 9.01 4.94 -11.42
C TRP A 5 9.45 4.69 -9.97
N ALA A 6 8.57 4.11 -9.14
CA ALA A 6 8.90 3.78 -7.76
C ALA A 6 9.93 2.64 -7.68
N GLU A 7 9.87 1.67 -8.60
CA GLU A 7 10.83 0.55 -8.68
C GLU A 7 12.25 0.98 -9.02
N ARG A 8 12.44 2.18 -9.60
CA ARG A 8 13.78 2.74 -9.86
C ARG A 8 14.45 3.25 -8.59
N THR A 9 13.68 3.59 -7.56
CA THR A 9 14.18 4.24 -6.34
C THR A 9 14.14 3.31 -5.13
N TYR A 10 13.21 2.35 -5.11
CA TYR A 10 12.94 1.50 -3.95
C TYR A 10 12.93 0.01 -4.32
N ASN A 11 13.36 -0.82 -3.37
CA ASN A 11 13.16 -2.25 -3.43
C ASN A 11 11.70 -2.60 -3.04
N ILE A 12 10.78 -2.50 -3.99
CA ILE A 12 9.35 -2.72 -3.75
C ILE A 12 9.08 -4.19 -3.47
N GLN A 13 8.70 -4.51 -2.23
CA GLN A 13 8.34 -5.88 -1.81
C GLN A 13 6.84 -6.20 -1.96
N ARG A 14 5.99 -5.17 -1.97
CA ARG A 14 4.54 -5.30 -2.14
C ARG A 14 3.99 -4.05 -2.83
N TRP A 15 3.04 -4.25 -3.75
CA TRP A 15 2.33 -3.18 -4.44
C TRP A 15 0.85 -3.52 -4.51
N THR A 16 0.01 -2.76 -3.81
CA THR A 16 -1.43 -2.98 -3.72
C THR A 16 -2.15 -1.79 -4.35
N PRO A 17 -2.75 -1.92 -5.55
CA PRO A 17 -3.67 -0.93 -6.08
C PRO A 17 -4.96 -0.94 -5.24
N MET A 18 -5.33 0.21 -4.68
CA MET A 18 -6.58 0.35 -3.93
C MET A 18 -7.74 0.70 -4.89
N PRO A 19 -8.93 0.11 -4.71
CA PRO A 19 -10.08 0.35 -5.58
C PRO A 19 -10.74 1.73 -5.38
N ALA A 20 -10.52 2.37 -4.22
CA ALA A 20 -11.07 3.67 -3.83
C ALA A 20 -10.10 4.40 -2.86
N GLY A 21 -10.45 5.64 -2.50
CA GLY A 21 -9.65 6.52 -1.64
C GLY A 21 -8.61 7.35 -2.40
N GLY A 22 -8.36 8.56 -1.89
CA GLY A 22 -7.47 9.56 -2.46
C GLY A 22 -6.20 9.80 -1.64
N HIS A 23 -5.90 11.08 -1.40
CA HIS A 23 -4.67 11.50 -0.76
C HIS A 23 -4.62 11.11 0.72
N PHE A 24 -5.77 11.06 1.39
CA PHE A 24 -5.86 10.82 2.82
C PHE A 24 -6.36 9.39 3.09
N ALA A 25 -5.64 8.38 2.58
CA ALA A 25 -6.05 6.97 2.66
C ALA A 25 -6.42 6.50 4.08
N ALA A 26 -5.78 7.03 5.12
CA ALA A 26 -6.11 6.69 6.50
C ALA A 26 -7.46 7.26 6.99
N LEU A 27 -7.96 8.33 6.37
CA LEU A 27 -9.26 8.94 6.66
C LEU A 27 -10.34 8.45 5.70
N GLU A 28 -9.98 8.27 4.42
CA GLU A 28 -10.92 7.90 3.36
C GLU A 28 -11.23 6.40 3.35
N GLU A 29 -10.21 5.54 3.55
CA GLU A 29 -10.33 4.07 3.49
C GLU A 29 -9.56 3.38 4.64
N PRO A 30 -9.91 3.67 5.91
CA PRO A 30 -9.12 3.23 7.08
C PRO A 30 -8.97 1.70 7.17
N GLU A 31 -10.04 0.93 6.93
CA GLU A 31 -10.02 -0.52 7.02
C GLU A 31 -9.17 -1.16 5.93
N ALA A 32 -9.23 -0.63 4.71
CA ALA A 32 -8.44 -1.11 3.57
C ALA A 32 -6.94 -0.90 3.84
N LEU A 33 -6.57 0.31 4.29
CA LEU A 33 -5.19 0.63 4.64
C LEU A 33 -4.67 -0.25 5.79
N ALA A 34 -5.43 -0.34 6.88
CA ALA A 34 -5.04 -1.14 8.05
C ALA A 34 -4.89 -2.63 7.71
N THR A 35 -5.73 -3.16 6.81
CA THR A 35 -5.65 -4.55 6.37
C THR A 35 -4.44 -4.82 5.50
N ASP A 36 -4.10 -3.92 4.57
CA ASP A 36 -2.92 -4.10 3.72
C ASP A 36 -1.61 -4.02 4.53
N ILE A 37 -1.50 -3.08 5.48
CA ILE A 37 -0.37 -2.99 6.41
C ILE A 37 -0.23 -4.28 7.23
N ARG A 38 -1.31 -4.75 7.85
CA ARG A 38 -1.29 -6.01 8.62
C ARG A 38 -0.89 -7.20 7.76
N THR A 39 -1.38 -7.26 6.53
CA THR A 39 -1.08 -8.35 5.59
C THR A 39 0.40 -8.35 5.19
N PHE A 40 0.98 -7.17 4.94
CA PHE A 40 2.40 -7.04 4.62
C PHE A 40 3.30 -7.56 5.74
N PHE A 41 3.00 -7.22 7.00
CA PHE A 41 3.83 -7.60 8.14
C PHE A 41 3.52 -8.99 8.70
N ARG A 42 2.38 -9.61 8.36
CA ARG A 42 2.00 -10.94 8.85
C ARG A 42 3.07 -12.03 8.66
N PRO A 43 3.74 -12.18 7.51
CA PRO A 43 4.79 -13.20 7.33
C PRO A 43 6.13 -12.85 8.00
N LEU A 44 6.29 -11.64 8.57
CA LEU A 44 7.52 -11.18 9.24
C LEU A 44 7.44 -11.34 10.77
N ARG A 45 6.41 -12.03 11.27
CA ARG A 45 6.19 -12.32 12.68
C ARG A 45 6.75 -13.68 13.06
#